data_AF-B4UWB5-F1
#
_entry.id   AF-B4UWB5-F1
#
_cell.length_a   1.000
_cell.length_b   1.000
_cell.length_c   1.000
_cell.angle_alpha   90.00
_cell.angle_beta   90.00
_cell.angle_gamma   90.00
#
_symmetry.space_group_name_H-M   'P 1'
#
loop_
_entity.id
_entity.type
_entity.pdbx_description
1 polymer ?
#
loop_
_entity_poly.entity_id
_entity_poly.type
_entity_poly.pdbx_seq_one_letter_code
_entity_poly.pdbx_strand_id
1 'polypeptide(L)'
;MGGWAIAVHGGAGVDPNLPLHRQEEAKQLLTRCLNLGISALNSNLPAIDVVELIVRELETDPLFNSGRGSALTEKGTVEMEASIMDGPKRRCGAVSGLTTVKNPVSLARLVMEKSPHSYLAFSGAEDFARQQGVEVVDNEYFITPENVGMLKLAKEANAILFDYRIPNGCETTCGANVESPLHMNGLPISVYAPETVGCVVVDREGRCAAATSTGGLMNKMAGRIGDSPLIGSGNLC
;
A
#
# COMPACT_ATOMS: atom_id res chain seq x y z
N MET A 1 -25.90 3.29 22.01
CA MET A 1 -24.97 3.63 20.92
C MET A 1 -24.29 2.35 20.48
N GLY A 2 -24.18 2.10 19.18
CA GLY A 2 -23.46 0.93 18.66
C GLY A 2 -21.97 0.99 19.01
N GLY A 3 -21.31 -0.17 19.04
CA GLY A 3 -19.85 -0.23 19.08
C GLY A 3 -19.24 0.24 17.74
N TRP A 4 -17.95 0.50 17.74
CA TRP A 4 -17.16 0.69 16.52
C TRP A 4 -16.20 -0.49 16.36
N ALA A 5 -15.73 -0.71 15.13
CA ALA A 5 -14.72 -1.70 14.80
C ALA A 5 -13.70 -1.11 13.84
N ILE A 6 -12.46 -1.57 13.93
CA ILE A 6 -11.34 -1.11 13.12
C ILE A 6 -10.42 -2.30 12.86
N ALA A 7 -9.93 -2.42 11.63
CA ALA A 7 -8.85 -3.32 11.28
C ALA A 7 -7.84 -2.59 10.38
N VAL A 8 -6.57 -2.91 10.57
CA VAL A 8 -5.43 -2.32 9.85
C VAL A 8 -4.48 -3.45 9.45
N HIS A 9 -3.92 -3.37 8.25
CA HIS A 9 -2.86 -4.27 7.80
C HIS A 9 -1.68 -3.49 7.23
N GLY A 10 -0.49 -4.06 7.38
CA GLY A 10 0.75 -3.62 6.73
C GLY A 10 1.24 -4.59 5.66
N GLY A 11 0.37 -5.51 5.22
CA GLY A 11 0.69 -6.52 4.23
C GLY A 11 0.21 -7.93 4.54
N ALA A 12 0.34 -8.82 3.57
CA ALA A 12 0.29 -10.26 3.77
C ALA A 12 1.32 -10.98 2.88
N GLY A 13 2.00 -12.00 3.41
CA GLY A 13 2.97 -12.77 2.63
C GLY A 13 4.27 -13.06 3.38
N VAL A 14 4.55 -12.27 4.42
CA VAL A 14 5.72 -12.31 5.30
C VAL A 14 6.31 -13.71 5.53
N ASP A 15 7.65 -13.79 5.39
CA ASP A 15 8.45 -14.96 5.73
C ASP A 15 8.19 -15.37 7.20
N PRO A 16 7.79 -16.62 7.49
CA PRO A 16 7.67 -17.10 8.86
C PRO A 16 8.96 -16.97 9.70
N ASN A 17 10.12 -16.80 9.05
CA ASN A 17 11.42 -16.58 9.70
C ASN A 17 11.86 -15.11 9.71
N LEU A 18 10.95 -14.15 9.47
CA LEU A 18 11.27 -12.72 9.53
C LEU A 18 12.02 -12.40 10.85
N PRO A 19 13.16 -11.69 10.82
CA PRO A 19 13.91 -11.38 12.04
C PRO A 19 13.03 -10.70 13.09
N LEU A 20 13.17 -11.12 14.35
CA LEU A 20 12.30 -10.68 15.45
C LEU A 20 12.25 -9.14 15.58
N HIS A 21 13.37 -8.46 15.38
CA HIS A 21 13.39 -6.99 15.44
C HIS A 21 12.46 -6.34 14.41
N ARG A 22 12.39 -6.86 13.17
CA ARG A 22 11.47 -6.34 12.14
C ARG A 22 10.02 -6.66 12.45
N GLN A 23 9.75 -7.83 13.03
CA GLN A 23 8.40 -8.14 13.52
C GLN A 23 7.97 -7.14 14.59
N GLU A 24 8.86 -6.80 15.52
CA GLU A 24 8.56 -5.83 16.58
C GLU A 24 8.40 -4.41 16.04
N GLU A 25 9.23 -3.97 15.08
CA GLU A 25 9.05 -2.68 14.39
C GLU A 25 7.67 -2.59 13.72
N ALA A 26 7.27 -3.65 12.99
CA ALA A 26 5.96 -3.70 12.33
C ALA A 26 4.81 -3.67 13.35
N LYS A 27 4.92 -4.43 14.45
CA LYS A 27 3.92 -4.40 15.53
C LYS A 27 3.84 -3.03 16.19
N GLN A 28 4.96 -2.36 16.41
CA GLN A 28 5.00 -1.03 17.00
C GLN A 28 4.30 0.00 16.11
N LEU A 29 4.60 -0.01 14.80
CA LEU A 29 3.93 0.86 13.83
C LEU A 29 2.43 0.58 13.76
N LEU A 30 2.02 -0.68 13.60
CA LEU A 30 0.60 -1.05 13.54
C LEU A 30 -0.13 -0.69 14.84
N THR A 31 0.52 -0.85 16.00
CA THR A 31 -0.03 -0.43 17.29
C THR A 31 -0.20 1.09 17.38
N ARG A 32 0.78 1.85 16.86
CA ARG A 32 0.69 3.33 16.78
C ARG A 32 -0.49 3.76 15.91
N CYS A 33 -0.63 3.18 14.72
CA CYS A 33 -1.75 3.41 13.80
C CYS A 33 -3.10 3.04 14.44
N LEU A 34 -3.17 1.89 15.11
CA LEU A 34 -4.39 1.45 15.79
C LEU A 34 -4.77 2.42 16.92
N ASN A 35 -3.82 2.85 17.74
CA ASN A 35 -4.07 3.81 18.82
C ASN A 35 -4.54 5.18 18.30
N LEU A 36 -4.01 5.61 17.15
CA LEU A 36 -4.47 6.82 16.44
C LEU A 36 -5.94 6.67 16.02
N GLY A 37 -6.28 5.53 15.42
CA GLY A 37 -7.65 5.17 15.05
C GLY A 37 -8.62 5.09 16.22
N ILE A 38 -8.21 4.45 17.32
CA ILE A 38 -9.01 4.33 18.55
C ILE A 38 -9.29 5.72 19.13
N SER A 39 -8.26 6.57 19.20
CA SER A 39 -8.40 7.95 19.68
C SER A 39 -9.39 8.76 18.82
N ALA A 40 -9.30 8.60 17.50
CA ALA A 40 -10.18 9.27 16.55
C ALA A 40 -11.64 8.79 16.67
N LEU A 41 -11.86 7.47 16.73
CA LEU A 41 -13.17 6.88 16.94
C LEU A 41 -13.76 7.30 18.29
N ASN A 42 -12.97 7.33 19.37
CA ASN A 42 -13.43 7.83 20.66
C ASN A 42 -13.85 9.29 20.65
N SER A 43 -13.28 10.09 19.74
CA SER A 43 -13.68 11.48 19.49
C SER A 43 -14.86 11.62 18.53
N ASN A 44 -15.53 10.51 18.16
CA ASN A 44 -16.65 10.44 17.22
C ASN A 44 -16.31 10.94 15.80
N LEU A 45 -15.06 10.78 15.35
CA LEU A 45 -14.73 11.04 13.95
C LEU A 45 -15.44 10.01 13.04
N PRO A 46 -15.96 10.44 11.88
CA PRO A 46 -16.52 9.57 10.85
C PRO A 46 -15.53 8.50 10.37
N ALA A 47 -16.04 7.31 10.01
CA ALA A 47 -15.21 6.20 9.53
C ALA A 47 -14.25 6.60 8.39
N ILE A 48 -14.71 7.45 7.46
CA ILE A 48 -13.92 7.93 6.32
C ILE A 48 -12.70 8.76 6.74
N ASP A 49 -12.83 9.55 7.80
CA ASP A 49 -11.73 10.35 8.36
C ASP A 49 -10.72 9.45 9.07
N VAL A 50 -11.20 8.42 9.75
CA VAL A 50 -10.35 7.48 10.49
C VAL A 50 -9.49 6.64 9.54
N VAL A 51 -10.07 6.09 8.46
CA VAL A 51 -9.27 5.29 7.49
C VAL A 51 -8.23 6.14 6.78
N GLU A 52 -8.56 7.38 6.40
CA GLU A 52 -7.58 8.30 5.80
C GLU A 52 -6.44 8.60 6.79
N LEU A 53 -6.78 8.96 8.03
CA LEU A 53 -5.80 9.29 9.07
C LEU A 53 -4.79 8.15 9.29
N ILE A 54 -5.27 6.91 9.33
CA ILE A 54 -4.44 5.72 9.56
C ILE A 54 -3.56 5.41 8.35
N VAL A 55 -4.11 5.43 7.14
CA VAL A 55 -3.33 5.12 5.94
C VAL A 55 -2.28 6.21 5.69
N ARG A 56 -2.57 7.49 6.00
CA ARG A 56 -1.55 8.56 5.97
C ARG A 56 -0.38 8.29 6.93
N GLU A 57 -0.66 7.77 8.12
CA GLU A 57 0.37 7.40 9.09
C GLU A 57 1.24 6.25 8.54
N LEU A 58 0.63 5.25 7.91
CA LEU A 58 1.33 4.14 7.27
C LEU A 58 2.15 4.60 6.04
N GLU A 59 1.64 5.53 5.24
CA GLU A 59 2.35 6.14 4.11
C GLU A 59 3.55 6.99 4.53
N THR A 60 3.57 7.50 5.76
CA THR A 60 4.64 8.38 6.24
C THR A 60 5.85 7.60 6.74
N ASP A 61 5.61 6.39 7.24
CA ASP A 61 6.63 5.53 7.83
C ASP A 61 7.26 4.62 6.76
N PRO A 62 8.60 4.59 6.63
CA PRO A 62 9.29 3.84 5.56
C PRO A 62 9.17 2.32 5.65
N LEU A 63 8.55 1.79 6.71
CA LEU A 63 8.55 0.36 7.02
C LEU A 63 7.73 -0.48 6.03
N PHE A 64 6.66 0.07 5.46
CA PHE A 64 5.75 -0.64 4.54
C PHE A 64 5.84 -0.09 3.11
N ASN A 65 5.33 -0.85 2.15
CA ASN A 65 5.39 -0.49 0.72
C ASN A 65 4.21 0.43 0.35
N SER A 66 4.23 1.64 0.90
CA SER A 66 3.24 2.67 0.61
C SER A 66 3.79 4.03 1.00
N GLY A 67 3.60 5.07 0.17
CA GLY A 67 4.18 6.37 0.47
C GLY A 67 5.70 6.28 0.56
N ARG A 68 6.27 6.75 1.67
CA ARG A 68 7.70 6.58 1.97
C ARG A 68 8.01 5.11 2.19
N GLY A 69 9.03 4.57 1.53
CA GLY A 69 9.30 3.12 1.56
C GLY A 69 8.62 2.34 0.44
N SER A 70 7.98 3.02 -0.53
CA SER A 70 7.41 2.39 -1.72
C SER A 70 8.44 1.64 -2.56
N ALA A 71 8.00 0.52 -3.14
CA ALA A 71 8.76 -0.29 -4.07
C ALA A 71 9.13 0.50 -5.34
N LEU A 72 10.26 0.13 -5.93
CA LEU A 72 10.83 0.83 -7.08
C LEU A 72 10.39 0.18 -8.39
N THR A 73 10.13 1.01 -9.40
CA THR A 73 9.98 0.57 -10.79
C THR A 73 11.31 0.05 -11.35
N GLU A 74 11.27 -0.57 -12.53
CA GLU A 74 12.47 -0.95 -13.29
C GLU A 74 13.43 0.23 -13.54
N LYS A 75 12.93 1.47 -13.49
CA LYS A 75 13.72 2.70 -13.68
C LYS A 75 14.35 3.22 -12.39
N GLY A 76 14.07 2.60 -11.24
CA GLY A 76 14.57 3.04 -9.94
C GLY A 76 13.79 4.21 -9.33
N THR A 77 12.60 4.51 -9.85
CA THR A 77 11.70 5.55 -9.34
C THR A 77 10.52 4.94 -8.59
N VAL A 78 9.83 5.74 -7.78
CA VAL A 78 8.58 5.35 -7.11
C VAL A 78 7.37 5.81 -7.92
N GLU A 79 6.39 4.91 -8.08
CA GLU A 79 5.06 5.20 -8.63
C GLU A 79 3.99 4.60 -7.73
N MET A 80 3.20 5.43 -7.06
CA MET A 80 2.26 5.03 -6.02
C MET A 80 0.82 5.05 -6.49
N GLU A 81 0.00 4.27 -5.80
CA GLU A 81 -1.40 4.02 -6.10
C GLU A 81 -2.20 3.97 -4.79
N ALA A 82 -3.38 4.56 -4.76
CA ALA A 82 -4.25 4.48 -3.59
C ALA A 82 -5.73 4.60 -3.96
N SER A 83 -6.60 4.07 -3.11
CA SER A 83 -8.04 4.31 -3.17
C SER A 83 -8.66 4.46 -1.79
N ILE A 84 -9.81 5.13 -1.76
CA ILE A 84 -10.63 5.31 -0.57
C ILE A 84 -12.11 5.24 -0.93
N MET A 85 -12.93 4.66 -0.06
CA MET A 85 -14.36 4.48 -0.28
C MET A 85 -15.18 4.76 0.99
N ASP A 86 -16.27 5.50 0.80
CA ASP A 86 -17.29 5.89 1.79
C ASP A 86 -18.58 5.06 1.53
N GLY A 87 -18.84 4.08 2.40
CA GLY A 87 -19.87 3.05 2.20
C GLY A 87 -21.30 3.58 2.13
N PRO A 88 -21.77 4.44 3.06
CA PRO A 88 -23.15 4.94 3.08
C PRO A 88 -23.65 5.52 1.75
N LYS A 89 -22.77 6.19 1.01
CA LYS A 89 -23.10 6.81 -0.29
C LYS A 89 -22.43 6.09 -1.47
N ARG A 90 -21.64 5.05 -1.20
CA ARG A 90 -20.80 4.34 -2.19
C ARG A 90 -19.93 5.31 -3.00
N ARG A 91 -19.48 6.40 -2.36
CA ARG A 91 -18.57 7.36 -3.01
C ARG A 91 -17.17 6.79 -2.91
N CYS A 92 -16.38 6.99 -3.95
CA CYS A 92 -15.01 6.50 -3.99
C CYS A 92 -14.12 7.48 -4.74
N GLY A 93 -12.84 7.39 -4.44
CA GLY A 93 -11.79 8.08 -5.14
C GLY A 93 -10.55 7.19 -5.23
N ALA A 94 -9.84 7.31 -6.32
CA ALA A 94 -8.64 6.53 -6.61
C ALA A 94 -7.62 7.36 -7.39
N VAL A 95 -6.35 7.02 -7.20
CA VAL A 95 -5.21 7.63 -7.85
C VAL A 95 -4.17 6.59 -8.21
N SER A 96 -3.41 6.80 -9.29
CA SER A 96 -2.33 5.90 -9.71
C SER A 96 -1.23 6.62 -10.44
N GLY A 97 -0.03 6.04 -10.41
CA GLY A 97 1.14 6.61 -11.07
C GLY A 97 1.58 7.94 -10.45
N LEU A 98 1.35 8.11 -9.15
CA LEU A 98 1.81 9.28 -8.40
C LEU A 98 3.29 9.15 -8.09
N THR A 99 4.02 10.22 -8.33
CA THR A 99 5.47 10.30 -8.17
C THR A 99 5.90 11.38 -7.19
N THR A 100 5.03 12.37 -6.92
CA THR A 100 5.37 13.52 -6.05
C THR A 100 4.48 13.70 -4.83
N VAL A 101 3.28 13.12 -4.83
CA VAL A 101 2.28 13.36 -3.78
C VAL A 101 2.64 12.59 -2.51
N LYS A 102 2.88 13.30 -1.41
CA LYS A 102 3.37 12.68 -0.16
C LYS A 102 2.43 11.63 0.43
N ASN A 103 1.13 11.87 0.33
CA ASN A 103 0.08 10.99 0.84
C ASN A 103 -0.96 10.66 -0.25
N PRO A 104 -0.74 9.60 -1.05
CA PRO A 104 -1.66 9.15 -2.10
C PRO A 104 -3.12 9.00 -1.64
N VAL A 105 -3.38 8.44 -0.47
CA VAL A 105 -4.74 8.21 0.06
C VAL A 105 -5.53 9.52 0.22
N SER A 106 -4.86 10.60 0.61
CA SER A 106 -5.51 11.91 0.75
C SER A 106 -5.86 12.51 -0.60
N LEU A 107 -5.02 12.31 -1.63
CA LEU A 107 -5.39 12.73 -2.97
C LEU A 107 -6.55 11.90 -3.51
N ALA A 108 -6.58 10.58 -3.25
CA ALA A 108 -7.72 9.74 -3.58
C ALA A 108 -9.02 10.29 -2.94
N ARG A 109 -8.96 10.71 -1.68
CA ARG A 109 -10.09 11.36 -1.01
C ARG A 109 -10.51 12.66 -1.68
N LEU A 110 -9.55 13.49 -2.09
CA LEU A 110 -9.85 14.73 -2.80
C LEU A 110 -10.47 14.47 -4.18
N VAL A 111 -10.06 13.41 -4.89
CA VAL A 111 -10.74 12.99 -6.13
C VAL A 111 -12.22 12.72 -5.85
N MET A 112 -12.52 11.96 -4.78
CA MET A 112 -13.89 11.64 -4.37
C MET A 112 -14.72 12.89 -4.01
N GLU A 113 -14.13 13.87 -3.34
CA GLU A 113 -14.86 15.01 -2.75
C GLU A 113 -14.87 16.28 -3.60
N LYS A 114 -13.83 16.49 -4.43
CA LYS A 114 -13.54 17.75 -5.13
C LYS A 114 -13.51 17.60 -6.64
N SER A 115 -13.89 16.44 -7.17
CA SER A 115 -14.03 16.21 -8.60
C SER A 115 -15.35 15.48 -8.91
N PRO A 116 -15.84 15.54 -10.15
CA PRO A 116 -16.95 14.69 -10.60
C PRO A 116 -16.51 13.27 -10.97
N HIS A 117 -15.24 12.91 -10.73
CA HIS A 117 -14.62 11.65 -11.14
C HIS A 117 -14.31 10.77 -9.93
N SER A 118 -14.17 9.46 -10.17
CA SER A 118 -13.79 8.49 -9.14
C SER A 118 -12.34 8.04 -9.24
N TYR A 119 -11.64 8.36 -10.32
CA TYR A 119 -10.28 7.88 -10.55
C TYR A 119 -9.52 8.82 -11.49
N LEU A 120 -8.35 9.31 -11.06
CA LEU A 120 -7.36 10.00 -11.90
C LEU A 120 -6.04 9.23 -11.90
N ALA A 121 -5.24 9.34 -12.97
CA ALA A 121 -3.95 8.66 -13.02
C ALA A 121 -2.86 9.51 -13.67
N PHE A 122 -1.60 9.17 -13.36
CA PHE A 122 -0.37 9.72 -13.93
C PHE A 122 -0.35 11.25 -13.88
N SER A 123 0.06 11.90 -14.97
CA SER A 123 0.15 13.36 -15.06
C SER A 123 -1.16 14.06 -14.73
N GLY A 124 -2.32 13.48 -15.08
CA GLY A 124 -3.62 14.07 -14.76
C GLY A 124 -3.90 14.08 -13.26
N ALA A 125 -3.49 13.04 -12.53
CA ALA A 125 -3.59 13.00 -11.07
C ALA A 125 -2.62 14.00 -10.42
N GLU A 126 -1.40 14.12 -10.94
CA GLU A 126 -0.41 15.11 -10.47
C GLU A 126 -0.87 16.55 -10.70
N ASP A 127 -1.45 16.85 -11.87
CA ASP A 127 -2.02 18.17 -12.15
C ASP A 127 -3.16 18.51 -11.20
N PHE A 128 -4.04 17.54 -10.92
CA PHE A 128 -5.10 17.69 -9.92
C PHE A 128 -4.53 17.90 -8.52
N ALA A 129 -3.47 17.17 -8.14
CA ALA A 129 -2.78 17.35 -6.86
C ALA A 129 -2.29 18.79 -6.67
N ARG A 130 -1.65 19.37 -7.69
CA ARG A 130 -1.21 20.77 -7.68
C ARG A 130 -2.37 21.74 -7.54
N GLN A 131 -3.50 21.48 -8.20
CA GLN A 131 -4.70 22.33 -8.07
C GLN A 131 -5.31 22.28 -6.67
N GLN A 132 -5.28 21.11 -6.01
CA GLN A 132 -5.79 20.95 -4.65
C GLN A 132 -4.81 21.44 -3.57
N GLY A 133 -3.55 21.74 -3.94
CA GLY A 133 -2.55 22.26 -3.00
C GLY A 133 -2.09 21.23 -1.96
N VAL A 134 -2.10 19.93 -2.30
CA VAL A 134 -1.57 18.89 -1.42
C VAL A 134 -0.04 19.00 -1.30
N GLU A 135 0.51 18.48 -0.21
CA GLU A 135 1.96 18.42 -0.04
C GLU A 135 2.59 17.51 -1.09
N VAL A 136 3.51 18.09 -1.87
CA VAL A 136 4.32 17.38 -2.86
C VAL A 136 5.79 17.41 -2.44
N VAL A 137 6.49 16.33 -2.74
CA VAL A 137 7.90 16.10 -2.41
C VAL A 137 8.60 15.49 -3.63
N ASP A 138 9.92 15.62 -3.69
CA ASP A 138 10.71 14.98 -4.74
C ASP A 138 10.65 13.45 -4.62
N ASN A 139 10.80 12.73 -5.73
CA ASN A 139 10.62 11.27 -5.76
C ASN A 139 11.58 10.55 -4.81
N GLU A 140 12.77 11.12 -4.61
CA GLU A 140 13.81 10.69 -3.69
C GLU A 140 13.35 10.59 -2.24
N TYR A 141 12.34 11.39 -1.82
CA TYR A 141 11.76 11.28 -0.48
C TYR A 141 11.20 9.88 -0.20
N PHE A 142 10.62 9.23 -1.22
CA PHE A 142 9.97 7.94 -1.07
C PHE A 142 10.96 6.77 -1.07
N ILE A 143 12.19 7.00 -1.54
CA ILE A 143 13.19 5.96 -1.79
C ILE A 143 14.01 5.72 -0.53
N THR A 144 14.14 4.45 -0.14
CA THR A 144 15.01 4.02 0.98
C THR A 144 16.23 3.26 0.47
N PRO A 145 17.36 3.27 1.20
CA PRO A 145 18.54 2.46 0.86
C PRO A 145 18.20 0.97 0.71
N GLU A 146 17.29 0.46 1.54
CA GLU A 146 16.79 -0.91 1.49
C GLU A 146 16.14 -1.20 0.14
N ASN A 147 15.23 -0.33 -0.32
CA ASN A 147 14.52 -0.51 -1.60
C ASN A 147 15.47 -0.46 -2.81
N VAL A 148 16.52 0.35 -2.75
CA VAL A 148 17.57 0.37 -3.79
C VAL A 148 18.32 -0.96 -3.84
N GLY A 149 18.68 -1.51 -2.69
CA GLY A 149 19.31 -2.84 -2.59
C GLY A 149 18.40 -3.94 -3.14
N MET A 150 17.11 -3.89 -2.81
CA MET A 150 16.09 -4.83 -3.28
C MET A 150 15.91 -4.77 -4.80
N LEU A 151 15.87 -3.58 -5.39
CA LEU A 151 15.77 -3.42 -6.84
C LEU A 151 16.99 -4.01 -7.55
N LYS A 152 18.19 -3.82 -7.00
CA LYS A 152 19.42 -4.40 -7.56
C LYS A 152 19.32 -5.92 -7.60
N LEU A 153 18.91 -6.55 -6.50
CA LEU A 153 18.71 -8.00 -6.44
C LEU A 153 17.64 -8.48 -7.43
N ALA A 154 16.50 -7.78 -7.52
CA ALA A 154 15.43 -8.11 -8.45
C ALA A 154 15.89 -8.07 -9.92
N LYS A 155 16.71 -7.06 -10.29
CA LYS A 155 17.30 -6.95 -11.63
C LYS A 155 18.31 -8.05 -11.92
N GLU A 156 19.17 -8.37 -10.97
CA GLU A 156 20.15 -9.46 -11.09
C GLU A 156 19.47 -10.83 -11.26
N ALA A 157 18.32 -11.03 -10.62
CA ALA A 157 17.49 -12.23 -10.76
C ALA A 157 16.55 -12.21 -11.98
N ASN A 158 16.49 -11.11 -12.74
CA ASN A 158 15.53 -10.88 -13.82
C ASN A 158 14.07 -11.19 -13.40
N ALA A 159 13.68 -10.73 -12.21
CA ALA A 159 12.40 -11.04 -11.59
C ALA A 159 11.62 -9.78 -11.21
N ILE A 160 10.29 -9.91 -11.20
CA ILE A 160 9.37 -9.00 -10.51
C ILE A 160 9.12 -9.61 -9.13
N LEU A 161 9.30 -8.84 -8.06
CA LEU A 161 9.04 -9.36 -6.71
C LEU A 161 7.58 -9.16 -6.36
N PHE A 162 6.87 -10.28 -6.25
CA PHE A 162 5.49 -10.34 -5.78
C PHE A 162 5.41 -10.28 -4.25
N ASP A 163 4.30 -9.71 -3.78
CA ASP A 163 3.91 -9.56 -2.38
C ASP A 163 3.53 -10.93 -1.74
N TYR A 164 3.18 -11.95 -2.53
CA TYR A 164 2.72 -13.25 -2.03
C TYR A 164 3.47 -14.45 -2.61
N ARG A 165 3.50 -15.54 -1.83
CA ARG A 165 4.06 -16.84 -2.21
C ARG A 165 3.32 -17.37 -3.44
N ILE A 166 3.97 -17.38 -4.60
CA ILE A 166 3.57 -18.26 -5.69
C ILE A 166 4.30 -19.58 -5.44
N PRO A 167 3.62 -20.68 -5.09
CA PRO A 167 4.26 -21.99 -5.12
C PRO A 167 4.75 -22.20 -6.55
N ASN A 168 6.06 -22.38 -6.74
CA ASN A 168 6.58 -22.95 -7.97
C ASN A 168 5.98 -24.37 -8.09
N GLY A 169 4.88 -24.49 -8.82
CA GLY A 169 4.10 -25.72 -8.85
C GLY A 169 2.95 -25.77 -9.86
N CYS A 170 2.83 -24.81 -10.78
CA CYS A 170 2.01 -24.98 -11.98
C CYS A 170 2.90 -25.09 -13.22
N GLU A 171 3.93 -25.93 -13.14
CA GLU A 171 4.51 -26.54 -14.33
C GLU A 171 4.08 -28.01 -14.34
N THR A 172 3.24 -28.33 -15.31
CA THR A 172 2.91 -29.70 -15.70
C THR A 172 4.16 -30.41 -16.21
N THR A 173 5.02 -30.91 -15.33
CA THR A 173 5.97 -31.97 -15.68
C THR A 173 6.28 -32.85 -14.47
N CYS A 174 5.98 -34.14 -14.61
CA CYS A 174 6.36 -35.19 -13.69
C CYS A 174 7.89 -35.36 -13.73
N GLY A 175 8.62 -35.05 -12.66
CA GLY A 175 10.06 -35.34 -12.62
C GLY A 175 10.81 -34.87 -11.37
N ALA A 176 11.23 -35.86 -10.57
CA ALA A 176 12.38 -35.92 -9.65
C ALA A 176 12.64 -34.80 -8.61
N ASN A 177 12.67 -35.24 -7.35
CA ASN A 177 13.26 -34.56 -6.19
C ASN A 177 14.63 -33.95 -6.48
N VAL A 178 14.77 -32.65 -6.25
CA VAL A 178 16.06 -32.01 -5.97
C VAL A 178 15.85 -31.08 -4.78
N GLU A 179 16.54 -31.35 -3.66
CA GLU A 179 16.68 -30.40 -2.55
C GLU A 179 17.42 -29.17 -3.05
N SER A 180 16.68 -28.18 -3.53
CA SER A 180 17.18 -26.82 -3.76
C SER A 180 16.62 -25.95 -2.64
N PRO A 181 17.39 -25.04 -2.04
CA PRO A 181 16.82 -24.05 -1.13
C PRO A 181 15.66 -23.35 -1.86
N LEU A 182 14.50 -23.29 -1.21
CA LEU A 182 13.30 -22.69 -1.79
C LEU A 182 13.66 -21.26 -2.25
N HIS A 183 13.60 -21.01 -3.56
CA HIS A 183 13.83 -19.69 -4.14
C HIS A 183 12.48 -18.96 -4.21
N MET A 184 12.39 -17.77 -3.65
CA MET A 184 11.23 -16.89 -3.78
C MET A 184 11.42 -16.02 -5.03
N ASN A 185 10.65 -16.26 -6.09
CA ASN A 185 10.76 -15.51 -7.34
C ASN A 185 12.21 -15.46 -7.90
N GLY A 186 13.03 -16.50 -7.67
CA GLY A 186 14.45 -16.53 -8.07
C GLY A 186 15.43 -15.88 -7.08
N LEU A 187 14.98 -15.38 -5.93
CA LEU A 187 15.81 -14.80 -4.87
C LEU A 187 15.86 -15.67 -3.59
N PRO A 188 16.88 -15.51 -2.73
CA PRO A 188 16.92 -16.15 -1.42
C PRO A 188 15.72 -15.73 -0.56
N ILE A 189 15.14 -16.67 0.21
CA ILE A 189 14.04 -16.41 1.16
C ILE A 189 14.33 -15.27 2.15
N SER A 190 15.60 -14.99 2.45
CA SER A 190 16.02 -13.93 3.39
C SER A 190 15.74 -12.49 2.91
N VAL A 191 15.18 -12.32 1.72
CA VAL A 191 14.96 -11.01 1.08
C VAL A 191 13.54 -10.52 1.39
N TYR A 192 13.41 -9.66 2.41
CA TYR A 192 12.13 -9.07 2.82
C TYR A 192 11.69 -7.96 1.86
N ALA A 193 10.51 -8.10 1.25
CA ALA A 193 9.83 -7.03 0.53
C ALA A 193 8.74 -6.43 1.43
N PRO A 194 8.77 -5.13 1.75
CA PRO A 194 7.67 -4.44 2.40
C PRO A 194 6.39 -4.57 1.57
N GLU A 195 5.24 -4.53 2.22
CA GLU A 195 3.97 -4.97 1.64
C GLU A 195 2.90 -3.85 1.66
N THR A 196 1.80 -4.07 0.94
CA THR A 196 0.70 -3.10 0.76
C THR A 196 -0.04 -2.80 2.07
N VAL A 197 -0.49 -1.55 2.27
CA VAL A 197 -1.15 -1.11 3.50
C VAL A 197 -2.64 -0.82 3.29
N GLY A 198 -3.43 -0.97 4.35
CA GLY A 198 -4.86 -0.66 4.28
C GLY A 198 -5.55 -0.65 5.64
N CYS A 199 -6.74 -0.04 5.65
CA CYS A 199 -7.56 0.09 6.84
C CYS A 199 -9.05 0.02 6.50
N VAL A 200 -9.82 -0.64 7.36
CA VAL A 200 -11.28 -0.66 7.33
C VAL A 200 -11.84 -0.26 8.69
N VAL A 201 -12.91 0.53 8.68
CA VAL A 201 -13.53 1.07 9.90
C VAL A 201 -15.05 0.99 9.77
N VAL A 202 -15.72 0.64 10.87
CA VAL A 202 -17.16 0.87 11.09
C VAL A 202 -17.30 1.78 12.32
N ASP A 203 -17.93 2.94 12.15
CA ASP A 203 -18.10 3.91 13.23
C ASP A 203 -19.35 3.62 14.10
N ARG A 204 -19.57 4.44 15.15
CA ARG A 204 -20.69 4.29 16.10
C ARG A 204 -22.08 4.46 15.46
N GLU A 205 -22.14 5.07 14.28
CA GLU A 205 -23.38 5.23 13.50
C GLU A 205 -23.60 4.04 12.55
N GLY A 206 -22.68 3.08 12.51
CA GLY A 206 -22.73 1.93 11.61
C GLY A 206 -22.26 2.25 10.19
N ARG A 207 -21.59 3.39 9.97
CA ARG A 207 -21.04 3.75 8.65
C ARG A 207 -19.70 3.06 8.46
N CYS A 208 -19.53 2.41 7.32
CA CYS A 208 -18.27 1.78 6.92
C CYS A 208 -17.45 2.67 5.99
N ALA A 209 -16.14 2.57 6.10
CA ALA A 209 -15.18 3.14 5.16
C ALA A 209 -13.97 2.21 5.02
N ALA A 210 -13.28 2.32 3.89
CA ALA A 210 -12.09 1.53 3.60
C ALA A 210 -11.10 2.31 2.73
N ALA A 211 -9.80 2.11 2.98
CA ALA A 211 -8.72 2.74 2.23
C ALA A 211 -7.54 1.79 2.05
N THR A 212 -6.90 1.84 0.89
CA THR A 212 -5.75 0.99 0.52
C THR A 212 -4.73 1.84 -0.22
N SER A 213 -3.43 1.63 0.05
CA SER A 213 -2.33 2.34 -0.62
C SER A 213 -1.11 1.44 -0.82
N THR A 214 -0.41 1.62 -1.94
CA THR A 214 0.74 0.80 -2.32
C THR A 214 1.75 1.55 -3.19
N GLY A 215 3.03 1.15 -3.12
CA GLY A 215 4.04 1.44 -4.15
C GLY A 215 3.99 0.48 -5.35
N GLY A 216 3.17 -0.58 -5.28
CA GLY A 216 3.09 -1.64 -6.28
C GLY A 216 4.20 -2.67 -6.12
N LEU A 217 4.62 -3.30 -7.23
CA LEU A 217 5.61 -4.37 -7.20
C LEU A 217 7.03 -3.84 -7.42
N MET A 218 8.01 -4.44 -6.74
CA MET A 218 9.42 -4.15 -7.00
C MET A 218 9.81 -4.60 -8.41
N ASN A 219 10.57 -3.76 -9.10
CA ASN A 219 10.98 -3.95 -10.49
C ASN A 219 9.78 -4.01 -11.47
N LYS A 220 8.63 -3.43 -11.11
CA LYS A 220 7.49 -3.28 -12.03
C LYS A 220 7.87 -2.41 -13.23
N MET A 221 7.29 -2.68 -14.39
CA MET A 221 7.31 -1.74 -15.51
C MET A 221 6.70 -0.40 -15.06
N ALA A 222 7.35 0.72 -15.40
CA ALA A 222 6.78 2.04 -15.19
C ALA A 222 5.42 2.15 -15.90
N GLY A 223 4.41 2.67 -15.21
CA GLY A 223 3.04 2.71 -15.68
C GLY A 223 2.18 1.50 -15.29
N ARG A 224 2.75 0.47 -14.64
CA ARG A 224 1.96 -0.67 -14.14
C ARG A 224 1.06 -0.24 -13.00
N ILE A 225 -0.22 -0.58 -13.10
CA ILE A 225 -1.25 -0.37 -12.07
C ILE A 225 -1.63 -1.73 -11.46
N GLY A 226 -1.69 -1.79 -10.13
CA GLY A 226 -2.14 -2.94 -9.35
C GLY A 226 -3.62 -2.91 -8.99
N ASP A 227 -3.99 -3.70 -8.00
CA ASP A 227 -5.37 -3.85 -7.51
C ASP A 227 -5.78 -2.74 -6.52
N SER A 228 -4.83 -2.19 -5.76
CA SER A 228 -5.08 -1.20 -4.70
C SER A 228 -5.91 0.03 -5.13
N PRO A 229 -5.72 0.62 -6.32
CA PRO A 229 -6.54 1.74 -6.79
C PRO A 229 -7.85 1.30 -7.47
N LEU A 230 -8.05 0.00 -7.69
CA LEU A 230 -9.21 -0.54 -8.40
C LEU A 230 -10.33 -0.87 -7.41
N ILE A 231 -11.37 -0.04 -7.40
CA ILE A 231 -12.56 -0.24 -6.57
C ILE A 231 -13.21 -1.59 -6.88
N GLY A 232 -13.48 -2.38 -5.85
CA GLY A 232 -13.98 -3.76 -5.96
C GLY A 232 -12.89 -4.83 -6.09
N SER A 233 -11.63 -4.44 -6.26
CA SER A 233 -10.47 -5.34 -6.17
C SER A 233 -9.70 -5.10 -4.88
N GLY A 234 -8.86 -4.06 -4.82
CA GLY A 234 -8.03 -3.75 -3.66
C GLY A 234 -8.74 -2.96 -2.56
N ASN A 235 -9.95 -2.44 -2.82
CA ASN A 235 -10.73 -1.69 -1.84
C ASN A 235 -12.24 -1.75 -2.14
N LEU A 236 -13.05 -2.03 -1.12
CA LEU A 236 -14.52 -2.05 -1.18
C LEU A 236 -15.10 -1.90 0.23
N CYS A 237 -16.20 -1.14 0.38
CA CYS A 237 -16.97 -1.07 1.63
C CYS A 237 -18.48 -0.93 1.39
#